data_AF-A0A2H0WXC4-F1
#
_entry.id   AF-A0A2H0WXC4-F1
#
_cell.length_a   1.000
_cell.length_b   1.000
_cell.length_c   1.000
_cell.angle_alpha   90.00
_cell.angle_beta   90.00
_cell.angle_gamma   90.00
#
_symmetry.space_group_name_H-M   'P 1'
#
loop_
_entity.id
_entity.type
_entity.pdbx_description
1 polymer ?
#
loop_
_entity_poly.entity_id
_entity_poly.type
_entity_poly.pdbx_seq_one_letter_code
_entity_poly.pdbx_strand_id
1 'polypeptide(L)'
;MKPLIVANWKMNPTTLKEAKFLFDKVKSIGAVICPPFVYVPVLKSNGAQDVFWEDAGAFTGEISPPMLKDLGVKYVIIGHSERRKHQKETNEMIDKKIKATMAVGLKPILCIDKISQIPKGIKKGLIIAYEPLFAIGTGKACSPEKA
;
A
#
# COMPACT_ATOMS: atom_id res chain seq x y z
N MET A 1 9.76 -0.67 18.86
CA MET A 1 8.49 -0.53 18.09
C MET A 1 7.80 -1.88 18.04
N LYS A 2 6.46 -1.93 18.06
CA LYS A 2 5.76 -3.18 17.75
C LYS A 2 5.97 -3.50 16.26
N PRO A 3 6.25 -4.76 15.87
CA PRO A 3 6.35 -5.13 14.46
C PRO A 3 5.07 -4.78 13.71
N LEU A 4 5.21 -4.23 12.50
CA LEU A 4 4.10 -4.01 11.58
C LEU A 4 4.22 -5.00 10.43
N ILE A 5 3.25 -5.90 10.32
CA ILE A 5 3.18 -6.89 9.23
C ILE A 5 2.20 -6.37 8.19
N VAL A 6 2.64 -6.30 6.93
CA VAL A 6 1.83 -5.78 5.81
C VAL A 6 1.65 -6.91 4.80
N ALA A 7 0.40 -7.31 4.57
CA ALA A 7 0.01 -8.34 3.61
C ALA A 7 -0.55 -7.68 2.35
N ASN A 8 0.30 -7.49 1.35
CA ASN A 8 -0.11 -7.06 0.02
C ASN A 8 -0.65 -8.25 -0.78
N TRP A 9 -1.95 -8.33 -1.00
CA TRP A 9 -2.55 -9.43 -1.79
C TRP A 9 -2.33 -9.26 -3.29
N LYS A 10 -1.88 -8.08 -3.75
CA LYS A 10 -1.80 -7.72 -5.16
C LYS A 10 -3.15 -7.96 -5.84
N MET A 11 -3.17 -8.40 -7.10
CA MET A 11 -4.40 -8.69 -7.84
C MET A 11 -4.98 -10.08 -7.51
N ASN A 12 -5.17 -10.39 -6.22
CA ASN A 12 -5.71 -11.68 -5.74
C ASN A 12 -6.59 -11.51 -4.48
N PRO A 13 -7.44 -12.50 -4.18
CA PRO A 13 -7.83 -13.62 -5.04
C PRO A 13 -8.87 -13.20 -6.11
N THR A 14 -9.23 -14.11 -7.01
CA THR A 14 -10.14 -13.81 -8.14
C THR A 14 -11.62 -13.78 -7.74
N THR A 15 -11.99 -14.35 -6.59
CA THR A 15 -13.37 -14.40 -6.13
C THR A 15 -13.57 -13.77 -4.75
N LEU A 16 -14.72 -13.13 -4.54
CA LEU A 16 -15.10 -12.59 -3.24
C LEU A 16 -15.22 -13.69 -2.16
N LYS A 17 -15.66 -14.90 -2.55
CA LYS A 17 -15.77 -16.04 -1.63
C LYS A 17 -14.41 -16.40 -1.04
N GLU A 18 -13.39 -16.49 -1.89
CA GLU A 18 -12.02 -16.77 -1.46
C GLU A 18 -11.42 -15.60 -0.68
N ALA A 19 -11.67 -14.35 -1.10
CA ALA A 19 -11.22 -13.16 -0.39
C ALA A 19 -11.73 -13.13 1.05
N LYS A 20 -13.02 -13.43 1.27
CA LYS A 20 -13.63 -13.54 2.61
C LYS A 20 -12.99 -14.67 3.42
N PHE A 21 -12.84 -15.85 2.82
CA PHE A 21 -12.21 -16.99 3.48
C PHE A 21 -10.79 -16.68 3.96
N LEU A 22 -9.95 -16.10 3.10
CA LEU A 22 -8.58 -15.70 3.46
C LEU A 22 -8.59 -14.63 4.55
N PHE A 23 -9.40 -13.58 4.41
CA PHE A 23 -9.49 -12.50 5.38
C PHE A 23 -9.83 -12.99 6.78
N ASP A 24 -10.81 -13.89 6.90
CA ASP A 24 -11.24 -14.45 8.18
C ASP A 24 -10.14 -15.25 8.89
N LYS A 25 -9.23 -15.86 8.12
CA LYS A 25 -8.09 -16.61 8.67
C LYS A 25 -6.96 -15.72 9.18
N VAL A 26 -6.77 -14.54 8.61
CA VAL A 26 -5.61 -13.68 8.90
C VAL A 26 -5.92 -12.44 9.73
N LYS A 27 -7.20 -12.03 9.84
CA LYS A 27 -7.60 -10.80 10.55
C LYS A 27 -7.20 -10.78 12.03
N SER A 28 -7.10 -11.94 12.68
CA SER A 28 -6.71 -12.06 14.09
C SER A 28 -5.23 -11.81 14.36
N ILE A 29 -4.38 -11.83 13.33
CA ILE A 29 -2.92 -11.70 13.44
C ILE A 29 -2.51 -10.22 13.69
N GLY A 30 -3.43 -9.27 13.49
CA GLY A 30 -3.15 -7.84 13.66
C GLY A 30 -2.31 -7.24 12.53
N ALA A 31 -2.26 -7.92 11.37
CA ALA A 31 -1.59 -7.42 10.17
C ALA A 31 -2.39 -6.28 9.50
N VAL A 32 -1.67 -5.47 8.71
CA VAL A 32 -2.26 -4.58 7.72
C VAL A 32 -2.56 -5.41 6.48
N ILE A 33 -3.82 -5.52 6.09
CA ILE A 33 -4.23 -6.31 4.93
C ILE A 33 -4.57 -5.34 3.80
N CYS A 34 -3.91 -5.47 2.66
CA CYS A 34 -4.12 -4.62 1.49
C CYS A 34 -4.68 -5.48 0.34
N PRO A 35 -6.01 -5.69 0.27
CA PRO A 35 -6.66 -6.41 -0.81
C PRO A 35 -6.88 -5.52 -2.04
N PRO A 36 -7.26 -6.08 -3.21
CA PRO A 36 -7.83 -5.31 -4.31
C PRO A 36 -8.96 -4.38 -3.84
N PHE A 37 -9.06 -3.18 -4.43
CA PHE A 37 -10.02 -2.14 -4.01
C PHE A 37 -11.46 -2.63 -3.94
N VAL A 38 -11.86 -3.50 -4.88
CA VAL A 38 -13.19 -4.11 -4.94
C VAL A 38 -13.57 -4.90 -3.68
N TYR A 39 -12.59 -5.33 -2.88
CA TYR A 39 -12.82 -6.06 -1.63
C TYR A 39 -12.67 -5.20 -0.37
N VAL A 40 -12.05 -4.02 -0.46
CA VAL A 40 -11.84 -3.11 0.69
C VAL A 40 -13.13 -2.83 1.47
N PRO A 41 -14.24 -2.36 0.85
CA PRO A 41 -15.45 -2.03 1.60
C PRO A 41 -16.14 -3.27 2.20
N VAL A 42 -16.08 -4.41 1.50
CA VAL A 42 -16.77 -5.64 1.92
C VAL A 42 -16.03 -6.32 3.08
N LEU A 43 -14.69 -6.31 3.05
CA LEU A 43 -13.86 -6.89 4.09
C LEU A 43 -13.63 -5.92 5.26
N LYS A 44 -13.96 -4.63 5.09
CA LYS A 44 -13.59 -3.54 6.02
C LYS A 44 -12.09 -3.55 6.31
N SER A 45 -11.29 -3.66 5.24
CA SER A 45 -9.85 -3.79 5.36
C SER A 45 -9.21 -2.54 5.95
N ASN A 46 -8.17 -2.71 6.76
CA ASN A 46 -7.42 -1.59 7.36
C ASN A 46 -6.33 -1.03 6.43
N GLY A 47 -6.09 -1.66 5.28
CA GLY A 47 -5.07 -1.30 4.30
C GLY A 47 -5.61 -1.22 2.86
N ALA A 48 -4.97 -0.40 2.03
CA ALA A 48 -5.21 -0.28 0.59
C ALA A 48 -3.91 -0.40 -0.23
N GLN A 49 -4.04 -0.75 -1.50
CA GLN A 49 -2.89 -1.07 -2.37
C GLN A 49 -2.30 0.13 -3.12
N ASP A 50 -3.07 1.20 -3.27
CA ASP A 50 -2.68 2.45 -3.92
C ASP A 50 -3.66 3.56 -3.53
N VAL A 51 -3.38 4.79 -3.94
CA VAL A 51 -4.29 5.94 -3.86
C VAL A 51 -3.86 7.00 -4.87
N PHE A 52 -4.80 7.81 -5.35
CA PHE A 52 -4.50 9.02 -6.10
C PHE A 52 -4.12 10.18 -5.18
N TRP A 53 -3.76 11.35 -5.73
CA TRP A 53 -3.34 12.50 -4.95
C TRP A 53 -4.38 13.63 -4.84
N GLU A 54 -5.46 13.57 -5.59
CA GLU A 54 -6.58 14.52 -5.49
C GLU A 54 -7.69 13.96 -4.59
N ASP A 55 -8.39 14.85 -3.88
CA ASP A 55 -9.51 14.47 -3.00
C ASP A 55 -10.74 13.99 -3.78
N ALA A 56 -11.01 14.63 -4.93
CA ALA A 56 -12.06 14.29 -5.90
C ALA A 56 -11.76 14.96 -7.26
N GLY A 57 -12.38 14.49 -8.34
CA GLY A 57 -12.27 15.13 -9.65
C GLY A 57 -12.48 14.18 -10.83
N ALA A 58 -12.16 14.65 -12.03
CA ALA A 58 -12.30 13.90 -13.28
C ALA A 58 -11.13 12.91 -13.49
N PHE A 59 -11.02 11.91 -12.61
CA PHE A 59 -9.97 10.89 -12.62
C PHE A 59 -10.60 9.48 -12.65
N THR A 60 -11.22 9.14 -13.78
CA THR A 60 -11.95 7.88 -13.95
C THR A 60 -11.07 6.67 -13.62
N GLY A 61 -11.50 5.86 -12.66
CA GLY A 61 -10.81 4.65 -12.21
C GLY A 61 -9.89 4.85 -11.00
N GLU A 62 -9.61 6.09 -10.61
CA GLU A 62 -8.78 6.41 -9.46
C GLU A 62 -9.57 6.39 -8.14
N ILE A 63 -8.87 6.11 -7.04
CA ILE A 63 -9.42 6.09 -5.68
C ILE A 63 -8.75 7.18 -4.86
N SER A 64 -9.53 8.05 -4.22
CA SER A 64 -8.99 9.19 -3.46
C SER A 64 -8.72 8.87 -1.98
N PRO A 65 -7.85 9.65 -1.30
CA PRO A 65 -7.60 9.47 0.13
C PRO A 65 -8.86 9.63 1.00
N PRO A 66 -9.77 10.61 0.76
CA PRO A 66 -11.04 10.70 1.48
C PRO A 66 -11.91 9.46 1.36
N MET A 67 -12.00 8.83 0.17
CA MET A 67 -12.76 7.59 -0.03
C MET A 67 -12.23 6.46 0.86
N LEU A 68 -10.91 6.28 0.92
CA LEU A 68 -10.30 5.26 1.76
C LEU A 68 -10.53 5.54 3.26
N LYS A 69 -10.41 6.81 3.67
CA LYS A 69 -10.65 7.22 5.05
C LYS A 69 -12.09 6.94 5.50
N ASP A 70 -13.06 7.24 4.65
CA ASP A 70 -14.48 6.96 4.92
C ASP A 70 -14.75 5.46 5.14
N LEU A 71 -14.09 4.61 4.35
CA LEU A 71 -14.14 3.15 4.50
C LEU A 71 -13.40 2.61 5.74
N GLY A 72 -12.78 3.47 6.55
CA GLY A 72 -12.06 3.10 7.77
C GLY A 72 -10.65 2.53 7.52
N VAL A 73 -10.11 2.69 6.31
CA VAL A 73 -8.71 2.35 5.99
C VAL A 73 -7.79 3.21 6.85
N LYS A 74 -6.64 2.65 7.23
CA LYS A 74 -5.63 3.34 8.05
C LYS A 74 -4.27 3.42 7.37
N TYR A 75 -3.98 2.48 6.47
CA TYR A 75 -2.69 2.33 5.81
C TYR A 75 -2.85 2.25 4.30
N VAL A 76 -1.91 2.81 3.55
CA VAL A 76 -1.95 2.78 2.08
C VAL A 76 -0.55 2.45 1.57
N ILE A 77 -0.43 1.43 0.73
CA ILE A 77 0.81 1.15 0.01
C ILE A 77 0.97 2.20 -1.10
N ILE A 78 2.16 2.79 -1.22
CA ILE A 78 2.46 3.81 -2.22
C ILE A 78 3.82 3.51 -2.86
N GLY A 79 3.90 3.62 -4.18
CA GLY A 79 5.16 3.45 -4.90
C GLY A 79 5.65 2.00 -4.94
N HIS A 80 4.75 1.01 -4.83
CA HIS A 80 5.10 -0.40 -5.00
C HIS A 80 5.84 -0.63 -6.33
N SER A 81 6.82 -1.52 -6.32
CA SER A 81 7.66 -1.82 -7.50
C SER A 81 6.85 -2.09 -8.78
N GLU A 82 5.71 -2.78 -8.68
CA GLU A 82 4.80 -3.04 -9.80
C GLU A 82 4.18 -1.75 -10.38
N ARG A 83 3.83 -0.77 -9.54
CA ARG A 83 3.27 0.51 -10.00
C ARG A 83 4.32 1.36 -10.70
N ARG A 84 5.54 1.41 -10.16
CA ARG A 84 6.69 2.06 -10.82
C ARG A 84 6.99 1.41 -12.17
N LYS A 85 7.04 0.08 -12.23
CA LYS A 85 7.39 -0.67 -13.44
C LYS A 85 6.31 -0.62 -14.52
N HIS A 86 5.06 -0.92 -14.14
CA HIS A 86 3.97 -1.14 -15.09
C HIS A 86 3.14 0.12 -15.33
N GLN A 87 2.92 0.93 -14.29
CA GLN A 87 2.09 2.14 -14.35
C GLN A 87 2.92 3.44 -14.43
N LYS A 88 4.26 3.30 -14.47
CA LYS A 88 5.21 4.39 -14.68
C LYS A 88 5.12 5.50 -13.64
N GLU A 89 4.74 5.16 -12.42
CA GLU A 89 4.71 6.13 -11.32
C GLU A 89 6.11 6.70 -11.06
N THR A 90 6.21 8.02 -11.14
CA THR A 90 7.44 8.75 -10.86
C THR A 90 7.55 9.09 -9.38
N ASN A 91 8.74 9.52 -8.95
CA ASN A 91 8.93 9.97 -7.57
C ASN A 91 8.08 11.21 -7.24
N GLU A 92 7.83 12.08 -8.23
CA GLU A 92 6.99 13.25 -8.08
C GLU A 92 5.52 12.88 -7.87
N MET A 93 5.01 11.90 -8.62
CA MET A 93 3.65 11.38 -8.42
C MET A 93 3.51 10.74 -7.04
N ILE A 94 4.51 9.94 -6.64
CA ILE A 94 4.52 9.27 -5.33
C ILE A 94 4.58 10.28 -4.18
N ASP A 95 5.37 11.34 -4.30
CA ASP A 95 5.42 12.42 -3.30
C ASP A 95 4.06 13.11 -3.14
N LYS A 96 3.34 13.35 -4.24
CA LYS A 96 1.95 13.87 -4.20
C LYS A 96 1.02 12.90 -3.46
N LYS A 97 1.06 11.60 -3.79
CA LYS A 97 0.24 10.57 -3.13
C LYS A 97 0.51 10.49 -1.62
N ILE A 98 1.78 10.54 -1.22
CA ILE A 98 2.18 10.53 0.20
C ILE A 98 1.58 11.74 0.93
N LYS A 99 1.74 12.95 0.38
CA LYS A 99 1.21 14.18 0.99
C LYS A 99 -0.31 14.13 1.13
N ALA A 100 -1.02 13.73 0.08
CA ALA A 100 -2.48 13.62 0.10
C ALA A 100 -2.97 12.59 1.13
N THR A 101 -2.31 11.43 1.21
CA THR A 101 -2.59 10.38 2.21
C THR A 101 -2.43 10.91 3.64
N MET A 102 -1.32 11.60 3.90
CA MET A 102 -1.05 12.15 5.23
C MET A 102 -1.98 13.30 5.60
N ALA A 103 -2.39 14.13 4.63
CA ALA A 103 -3.29 15.27 4.85
C ALA A 103 -4.64 14.83 5.43
N VAL A 104 -5.13 13.64 5.04
CA VAL A 104 -6.37 13.08 5.59
C VAL A 104 -6.14 12.20 6.84
N GLY A 105 -4.89 12.04 7.29
CA GLY A 105 -4.54 11.25 8.49
C GLY A 105 -4.34 9.76 8.25
N LEU A 106 -4.28 9.31 6.99
CA LEU A 106 -3.88 7.96 6.63
C LEU A 106 -2.36 7.80 6.73
N LYS A 107 -1.89 6.56 6.89
CA LYS A 107 -0.45 6.25 7.04
C LYS A 107 0.10 5.67 5.73
N PRO A 108 0.95 6.41 5.00
CA PRO A 108 1.59 5.88 3.81
C PRO A 108 2.66 4.85 4.17
N ILE A 109 2.66 3.74 3.43
CA ILE A 109 3.69 2.70 3.41
C ILE A 109 4.41 2.87 2.07
N LEU A 110 5.52 3.60 2.08
CA LEU A 110 6.31 3.87 0.90
C LEU A 110 7.22 2.69 0.59
N CYS A 111 7.00 2.06 -0.55
CA CYS A 111 7.88 1.02 -1.09
C CYS A 111 9.07 1.67 -1.82
N ILE A 112 10.28 1.21 -1.47
CA ILE A 112 11.53 1.66 -2.08
C ILE A 112 12.45 0.48 -2.40
N ASP A 113 13.24 0.59 -3.46
CA ASP A 113 14.40 -0.27 -3.71
C ASP A 113 15.73 0.47 -3.48
N LYS A 114 15.70 1.79 -3.30
CA LYS A 114 16.87 2.66 -3.05
C LYS A 114 16.53 3.82 -2.13
N ILE A 115 17.47 4.23 -1.27
CA ILE A 115 17.32 5.37 -0.34
C ILE A 115 16.98 6.67 -1.06
N SER A 116 17.47 6.87 -2.29
CA SER A 116 17.19 8.08 -3.08
C SER A 116 15.71 8.27 -3.43
N GLN A 117 14.86 7.26 -3.25
CA GLN A 117 13.41 7.35 -3.45
C GLN A 117 12.65 7.90 -2.24
N ILE A 118 13.31 8.10 -1.10
CA ILE A 118 12.70 8.70 0.08
C ILE A 118 12.57 10.22 -0.15
N PRO A 119 11.35 10.80 -0.12
CA PRO A 119 11.16 12.23 -0.29
C PRO A 119 11.90 13.05 0.76
N LYS A 120 12.43 14.20 0.36
CA LYS A 120 13.07 15.14 1.29
C LYS A 120 12.00 15.83 2.15
N GLY A 121 12.23 15.94 3.45
CA GLY A 121 11.41 16.73 4.37
C GLY A 121 10.23 16.01 5.04
N ILE A 122 9.84 14.81 4.60
CA ILE A 122 8.78 14.02 5.24
C ILE A 122 9.40 13.01 6.20
N LYS A 123 9.13 13.12 7.50
CA LYS A 123 9.73 12.22 8.52
C LYS A 123 8.73 11.58 9.48
N LYS A 124 7.64 12.25 9.86
CA LYS A 124 6.76 11.75 10.92
C LYS A 124 5.54 11.03 10.33
N GLY A 125 5.40 9.74 10.60
CA GLY A 125 4.24 8.94 10.19
C GLY A 125 4.38 8.21 8.84
N LEU A 126 5.46 8.47 8.10
CA LEU A 126 5.83 7.71 6.90
C LEU A 126 6.44 6.36 7.31
N ILE A 127 5.89 5.27 6.80
CA ILE A 127 6.43 3.92 6.96
C ILE A 127 7.21 3.58 5.70
N ILE A 128 8.42 3.04 5.85
CA ILE A 128 9.26 2.63 4.73
C ILE A 128 9.25 1.12 4.63
N ALA A 129 8.91 0.60 3.45
CA ALA A 129 9.03 -0.81 3.10
C ALA A 129 10.16 -0.95 2.06
N TYR A 130 11.28 -1.55 2.47
CA TYR A 130 12.35 -1.87 1.52
C TYR A 130 11.99 -3.13 0.72
N GLU A 131 11.99 -3.01 -0.60
CA GLU A 131 11.63 -4.04 -1.56
C GLU A 131 12.83 -4.38 -2.46
N PRO A 132 13.70 -5.33 -2.06
CA PRO A 132 14.78 -5.77 -2.92
C PRO A 132 14.20 -6.44 -4.18
N LEU A 133 14.30 -5.77 -5.32
CA LEU A 133 13.66 -6.20 -6.58
C LEU A 133 14.04 -7.63 -6.99
N PHE A 134 15.24 -8.10 -6.65
CA PHE A 134 15.70 -9.47 -6.93
C PHE A 134 14.94 -10.55 -6.14
N ALA A 135 14.26 -10.20 -5.06
CA ALA A 135 13.51 -11.12 -4.20
C ALA A 135 12.01 -11.17 -4.52
N ILE A 136 11.50 -10.25 -5.34
CA ILE A 136 10.07 -10.12 -5.61
C ILE A 136 9.64 -11.13 -6.68
N GLY A 137 8.84 -12.12 -6.28
CA GLY A 137 8.29 -13.11 -7.21
C GLY A 137 9.31 -14.11 -7.77
N THR A 138 10.52 -14.16 -7.20
CA THR A 138 11.60 -15.04 -7.68
C THR A 138 11.74 -16.34 -6.88
N GLY A 139 11.00 -16.48 -5.78
CA GLY A 139 11.17 -17.59 -4.83
C GLY A 139 12.44 -17.50 -3.98
N LYS A 140 13.24 -16.44 -4.12
CA LYS A 140 14.48 -16.23 -3.35
C LYS A 140 14.28 -15.10 -2.34
N ALA A 141 14.50 -15.39 -1.07
CA ALA A 141 14.44 -14.38 -0.01
C ALA A 141 15.73 -13.53 0.04
N CYS A 142 15.61 -12.28 0.49
CA CYS A 142 16.76 -11.48 0.91
C CYS A 142 17.31 -12.07 2.23
N SER A 143 18.63 -12.12 2.39
CA SER A 143 19.23 -12.55 3.66
C SER A 143 19.10 -11.46 4.71
N PRO A 144 19.02 -11.79 6.02
CA PRO A 144 18.89 -10.78 7.08
C PRO A 144 20.00 -9.73 7.08
N GLU A 145 21.20 -10.08 6.64
CA GLU A 145 22.36 -9.17 6.59
C GLU A 145 22.26 -8.14 5.47
N LYS A 146 21.42 -8.40 4.45
CA LYS A 146 21.20 -7.54 3.28
C LYS A 146 19.88 -6.74 3.37
N ALA A 147 19.04 -7.02 4.37
CA ALA A 147 17.75 -6.39 4.60
C ALA A 147 17.90 -5.14 5.48
#